data_AF-A0A830GEE2-F1
#
_entry.id   AF-A0A830GEE2-F1
#
_cell.length_a   1.000
_cell.length_b   1.000
_cell.length_c   1.000
_cell.angle_alpha   90.00
_cell.angle_beta   90.00
_cell.angle_gamma   90.00
#
_symmetry.space_group_name_H-M   'P 1'
#
loop_
_entity.id
_entity.type
_entity.pdbx_description
1 polymer ?
#
loop_
_entity_poly.entity_id
_entity_poly.type
_entity_poly.pdbx_seq_one_letter_code
_entity_poly.pdbx_strand_id
1 'polypeptide(L)'
;MAFRSRPVVGIAGETLDFALEAAEDSHPNEYLGVLRGTPAAEYDLDGEGDLITDVLFIPKTTSSPVQATLQSDLVPNDSHTVGTIHSHPNGVLRPSDQDRQMFTKGNVHVILGAPYERDCWRAFDREGEPATLDVYDVSLPDPEDFFDFTQADIDAELEEEDRR
;
A
#
# COMPACT_ATOMS: atom_id res chain seq x y z
N MET A 1 5.87 -21.16 -9.87
CA MET A 1 6.73 -20.69 -8.77
C MET A 1 5.82 -20.16 -7.69
N ALA A 2 5.94 -20.65 -6.45
CA ALA A 2 5.20 -20.07 -5.33
C ALA A 2 5.85 -18.71 -5.01
N PHE A 3 5.13 -17.61 -5.26
CA PHE A 3 5.52 -16.29 -4.79
C PHE A 3 5.54 -16.34 -3.26
N ARG A 4 6.73 -16.47 -2.66
CA ARG A 4 6.88 -16.24 -1.22
C ARG A 4 6.81 -14.73 -1.03
N SER A 5 5.65 -14.23 -0.62
CA SER A 5 5.54 -12.87 -0.11
C SER A 5 6.50 -12.75 1.07
N ARG A 6 7.39 -11.76 1.03
CA ARG A 6 8.30 -11.46 2.14
C ARG A 6 7.46 -11.03 3.34
N PRO A 7 7.91 -11.25 4.59
CA PRO A 7 7.21 -10.74 5.74
C PRO A 7 7.20 -9.21 5.69
N VAL A 8 6.15 -8.59 6.22
CA VAL A 8 6.07 -7.13 6.34
C VAL A 8 6.63 -6.76 7.70
N VAL A 9 7.64 -5.90 7.73
CA VAL A 9 8.29 -5.47 8.99
C VAL A 9 7.55 -4.31 9.64
N GLY A 10 6.84 -3.50 8.86
CA GLY A 10 6.12 -2.33 9.36
C GLY A 10 5.57 -1.46 8.23
N ILE A 11 5.13 -0.26 8.61
CA ILE A 11 4.68 0.82 7.72
C ILE A 11 5.46 2.10 8.02
N ALA A 12 5.85 2.82 6.99
CA ALA A 12 6.43 4.16 7.14
C ALA A 12 5.37 5.12 7.69
N GLY A 13 5.76 5.95 8.65
CA GLY A 13 4.86 6.87 9.33
C GLY A 13 4.16 7.82 8.36
N GLU A 14 4.90 8.34 7.38
CA GLU A 14 4.40 9.23 6.33
C GLU A 14 3.33 8.53 5.47
N THR A 15 3.54 7.27 5.10
CA THR A 15 2.57 6.47 4.34
C THR A 15 1.26 6.27 5.10
N LEU A 16 1.35 6.02 6.41
CA LEU A 16 0.17 5.88 7.26
C LEU A 16 -0.57 7.21 7.42
N ASP A 17 0.15 8.32 7.60
CA ASP A 17 -0.44 9.66 7.70
C ASP A 17 -1.17 10.04 6.41
N PHE A 18 -0.54 9.80 5.26
CA PHE A 18 -1.17 9.98 3.96
C PHE A 18 -2.46 9.16 3.82
N ALA A 19 -2.46 7.89 4.24
CA ALA A 19 -3.64 7.05 4.14
C ALA A 19 -4.79 7.52 5.06
N LEU A 20 -4.48 8.02 6.27
CA LEU A 20 -5.45 8.60 7.19
C LEU A 20 -6.08 9.87 6.61
N GLU A 21 -5.27 10.79 6.08
CA GLU A 21 -5.75 12.02 5.44
C GLU A 21 -6.62 11.72 4.22
N ALA A 22 -6.18 10.81 3.35
CA ALA A 22 -6.96 10.40 2.18
C ALA A 22 -8.29 9.72 2.55
N ALA A 23 -8.33 9.00 3.68
CA ALA A 23 -9.55 8.42 4.22
C ALA A 23 -10.51 9.46 4.81
N GLU A 24 -9.97 10.51 5.43
CA GLU A 24 -10.72 11.68 5.89
C GLU A 24 -11.36 12.43 4.71
N ASP A 25 -10.58 12.71 3.67
CA ASP A 25 -11.04 13.37 2.44
C ASP A 25 -12.11 12.57 1.70
N SER A 26 -12.02 11.23 1.76
CA SER A 26 -13.00 10.34 1.14
C SER A 26 -14.32 10.28 1.93
N HIS A 27 -14.34 10.69 3.20
CA HIS A 27 -15.49 10.56 4.09
C HIS A 27 -16.73 11.29 3.54
N PRO A 28 -17.94 10.68 3.59
CA PRO A 28 -18.31 9.43 4.25
C PRO A 28 -18.16 8.18 3.38
N ASN A 29 -17.51 8.26 2.22
CA ASN A 29 -17.23 7.09 1.41
C ASN A 29 -16.04 6.31 2.00
N GLU A 30 -16.16 5.00 2.02
CA GLU A 30 -15.04 4.10 2.29
C GLU A 30 -13.93 4.29 1.25
N TYR A 31 -12.74 4.60 1.75
CA TYR A 31 -11.46 4.59 1.05
C TYR A 31 -11.02 3.14 0.86
N LEU A 32 -10.43 2.81 -0.29
CA LEU A 32 -9.87 1.50 -0.58
C LEU A 32 -8.55 1.68 -1.33
N GLY A 33 -7.53 0.95 -0.92
CA GLY A 33 -6.20 0.99 -1.52
C GLY A 33 -5.43 -0.31 -1.36
N VAL A 34 -4.32 -0.39 -2.07
CA VAL A 34 -3.37 -1.50 -2.05
C VAL A 34 -2.07 -1.01 -1.45
N LEU A 35 -1.54 -1.77 -0.48
CA LEU A 35 -0.29 -1.46 0.19
C LEU A 35 0.87 -2.00 -0.64
N ARG A 36 1.85 -1.15 -0.92
CA ARG A 36 3.11 -1.51 -1.57
C ARG A 36 4.26 -1.48 -0.58
N GLY A 37 5.15 -2.46 -0.72
CA GLY A 37 6.32 -2.63 0.13
C GLY A 37 7.62 -2.50 -0.64
N THR A 38 8.59 -1.83 -0.02
CA THR A 38 9.98 -1.78 -0.46
C THR A 38 10.83 -2.60 0.51
N PRO A 39 11.89 -3.30 0.06
CA PRO A 39 12.79 -4.01 0.96
C PRO A 39 13.25 -3.14 2.12
N ALA A 40 13.08 -3.63 3.36
CA ALA A 40 13.41 -2.88 4.58
C ALA A 40 14.88 -2.45 4.64
N ALA A 41 15.77 -3.23 4.01
CA ALA A 41 17.20 -2.93 3.89
C ALA A 41 17.51 -1.63 3.12
N GLU A 42 16.59 -1.11 2.31
CA GLU A 42 16.76 0.17 1.60
C GLU A 42 16.59 1.38 2.54
N TYR A 43 15.99 1.19 3.72
CA TYR A 43 15.76 2.22 4.73
C TYR A 43 16.57 2.00 6.01
N ASP A 44 17.70 1.28 5.92
CA ASP A 44 18.57 0.93 7.05
C ASP A 44 17.84 0.21 8.21
N LEU A 45 16.74 -0.48 7.90
CA LEU A 45 15.99 -1.26 8.89
C LEU A 45 16.52 -2.70 8.97
N ASP A 46 16.77 -3.17 10.19
CA ASP A 46 17.13 -4.56 10.47
C ASP A 46 15.92 -5.48 10.19
N GLY A 47 16.00 -6.31 9.14
CA GLY A 47 14.97 -7.34 8.89
C GLY A 47 14.98 -7.92 7.49
N GLU A 48 14.71 -9.23 7.39
CA GLU A 48 14.45 -9.89 6.11
C GLU A 48 12.97 -9.70 5.72
N GLY A 49 12.58 -8.51 5.26
CA GLY A 49 11.19 -8.22 4.91
C GLY A 49 10.99 -6.92 4.13
N ASP A 50 9.74 -6.55 3.93
CA ASP A 50 9.34 -5.32 3.24
C ASP A 50 8.74 -4.32 4.23
N LEU A 51 9.09 -3.05 4.09
CA LEU A 51 8.46 -1.91 4.75
C LEU A 51 7.36 -1.37 3.82
N ILE A 52 6.15 -1.16 4.34
CA ILE A 52 5.10 -0.49 3.56
C ILE A 52 5.48 0.99 3.41
N THR A 53 5.70 1.40 2.18
CA THR A 53 6.20 2.74 1.82
C THR A 53 5.19 3.53 0.98
N ASP A 54 4.19 2.86 0.42
CA ASP A 54 3.25 3.51 -0.49
C ASP A 54 1.85 2.85 -0.49
N VAL A 55 0.85 3.64 -0.85
CA VAL A 55 -0.55 3.20 -0.99
C VAL A 55 -1.10 3.61 -2.35
N LEU A 56 -1.45 2.61 -3.16
CA LEU A 56 -2.15 2.83 -4.41
C LEU A 56 -3.66 2.91 -4.14
N PHE A 57 -4.23 4.09 -4.31
CA PHE A 57 -5.68 4.30 -4.20
C PHE A 57 -6.43 3.57 -5.32
N ILE A 58 -7.49 2.83 -4.95
CA ILE A 58 -8.43 2.23 -5.88
C ILE A 58 -9.71 3.05 -5.89
N PRO A 59 -10.00 3.79 -6.98
CA PRO A 59 -11.27 4.48 -7.11
C PRO A 59 -12.43 3.48 -7.03
N LYS A 60 -13.47 3.77 -6.23
CA LYS A 60 -14.68 2.93 -6.16
C LYS A 60 -15.23 2.65 -7.56
N THR A 61 -15.22 1.37 -7.95
CA THR A 61 -15.98 0.87 -9.09
C THR A 61 -17.38 0.53 -8.60
N THR A 62 -18.39 1.30 -9.03
CA THR A 62 -19.77 0.84 -8.92
C THR A 62 -19.86 -0.45 -9.75
N SER A 63 -20.09 -1.57 -9.06
CA SER A 63 -19.97 -2.94 -9.54
C SER A 63 -20.28 -3.16 -11.03
N SER A 64 -19.28 -3.62 -11.79
CA SER A 64 -19.51 -4.47 -12.96
C SER A 64 -18.34 -5.42 -13.17
N PRO A 65 -18.56 -6.73 -13.39
CA PRO A 65 -17.49 -7.71 -13.64
C PRO A 65 -16.62 -7.38 -14.86
N VAL A 66 -17.07 -6.47 -15.73
CA VAL A 66 -16.30 -5.96 -16.88
C VAL A 66 -15.21 -4.95 -16.46
N GLN A 67 -15.40 -4.24 -15.34
CA GLN A 67 -14.39 -3.28 -14.82
C GLN A 67 -13.26 -3.97 -14.04
N ALA A 68 -13.55 -5.11 -13.40
CA ALA A 68 -12.57 -5.89 -12.67
C ALA A 68 -11.43 -6.41 -13.57
N THR A 69 -11.71 -6.69 -14.85
CA THR A 69 -10.71 -7.13 -15.82
C THR A 69 -9.84 -5.97 -16.35
N LEU A 70 -10.40 -4.77 -16.51
CA LEU A 70 -9.63 -3.59 -16.94
C LEU A 70 -8.69 -3.06 -15.85
N GLN A 71 -9.01 -3.27 -14.56
CA GLN A 71 -8.12 -2.90 -13.46
C GLN A 71 -6.97 -3.87 -13.24
N SER A 72 -7.12 -5.16 -13.58
CA SER A 72 -6.00 -6.12 -13.48
C SER A 72 -4.84 -5.80 -14.42
N ASP A 73 -5.08 -5.08 -15.52
CA ASP A 73 -4.02 -4.65 -16.46
C ASP A 73 -3.35 -3.32 -16.05
N LEU A 74 -3.97 -2.56 -15.14
CA LEU A 74 -3.45 -1.29 -14.62
C LEU A 74 -2.73 -1.42 -13.29
N VAL A 75 -2.94 -2.53 -12.56
CA VAL A 75 -2.06 -2.92 -11.46
C VAL A 75 -0.77 -3.39 -12.13
N PRO A 76 0.34 -2.63 -12.04
CA PRO A 76 1.62 -3.13 -12.52
C PRO A 76 1.83 -4.51 -11.91
N ASN A 77 2.41 -5.43 -12.66
CA ASN A 77 2.72 -6.79 -12.23
C ASN A 77 3.85 -6.77 -11.18
N ASP A 78 3.67 -5.96 -10.14
CA ASP A 78 4.67 -5.53 -9.21
C ASP A 78 4.75 -6.55 -8.09
N SER A 79 5.92 -7.14 -7.95
CA SER A 79 6.35 -8.03 -6.86
C SER A 79 6.24 -7.40 -5.46
N HIS A 80 5.73 -6.19 -5.36
CA HIS A 80 5.76 -5.30 -4.20
C HIS A 80 4.39 -5.15 -3.51
N THR A 81 3.32 -5.77 -3.99
CA THR A 81 2.02 -5.73 -3.28
C THR A 81 2.09 -6.58 -2.01
N VAL A 82 1.97 -5.94 -0.85
CA VAL A 82 2.07 -6.62 0.45
C VAL A 82 0.73 -6.75 1.17
N GLY A 83 -0.30 -6.00 0.77
CA GLY A 83 -1.54 -5.93 1.54
C GLY A 83 -2.63 -5.04 0.95
N THR A 84 -3.69 -4.86 1.72
CA THR A 84 -4.79 -3.91 1.40
C THR A 84 -5.01 -2.94 2.54
N ILE A 85 -5.61 -1.79 2.23
CA ILE A 85 -6.02 -0.80 3.22
C ILE A 85 -7.40 -0.24 2.87
N HIS A 86 -8.27 -0.08 3.85
CA HIS A 86 -9.58 0.55 3.64
C HIS A 86 -10.06 1.32 4.86
N SER A 87 -11.05 2.20 4.68
CA SER A 87 -11.57 3.03 5.78
C SER A 87 -13.00 2.68 6.18
N HIS A 88 -13.26 2.69 7.48
CA HIS A 88 -14.59 2.54 8.07
C HIS A 88 -15.09 3.91 8.55
N PRO A 89 -16.03 4.55 7.83
CA PRO A 89 -16.60 5.85 8.21
C PRO A 89 -17.30 5.85 9.57
N ASN A 90 -17.65 4.67 10.10
CA ASN A 90 -18.28 4.49 11.41
C ASN A 90 -17.26 4.38 12.57
N GLY A 91 -15.95 4.37 12.29
CA GLY A 91 -14.88 4.30 13.28
C GLY A 91 -14.58 2.90 13.84
N VAL A 92 -15.27 1.85 13.37
CA VAL A 92 -15.07 0.50 13.90
C VAL A 92 -13.81 -0.11 13.31
N LEU A 93 -12.81 -0.39 14.16
CA LEU A 93 -11.57 -1.07 13.74
C LEU A 93 -11.71 -2.59 13.83
N ARG A 94 -12.68 -3.15 13.11
CA ARG A 94 -12.91 -4.60 13.02
C ARG A 94 -13.37 -4.97 11.62
N PRO A 95 -12.78 -6.01 11.00
CA PRO A 95 -13.19 -6.43 9.68
C PRO A 95 -14.62 -6.96 9.69
N SER A 96 -15.39 -6.58 8.67
CA SER A 96 -16.65 -7.24 8.35
C SER A 96 -16.41 -8.62 7.72
N ASP A 97 -17.46 -9.43 7.59
CA ASP A 97 -17.37 -10.69 6.83
C ASP A 97 -17.04 -10.44 5.35
N GLN A 98 -17.38 -9.28 4.81
CA GLN A 98 -17.03 -8.88 3.44
C GLN A 98 -15.55 -8.49 3.34
N ASP A 99 -15.01 -7.82 4.35
CA ASP A 99 -13.60 -7.41 4.40
C ASP A 99 -12.72 -8.67 4.45
N ARG A 100 -13.08 -9.65 5.28
CA ARG A 100 -12.40 -10.95 5.37
C ARG A 100 -12.36 -11.69 4.02
N GLN A 101 -13.38 -11.53 3.18
CA GLN A 101 -13.38 -12.10 1.83
C GLN A 101 -12.44 -11.36 0.87
N MET A 102 -12.12 -10.09 1.14
CA MET A 102 -11.16 -9.29 0.38
C MET A 102 -9.70 -9.61 0.81
N PHE A 103 -9.49 -10.18 1.99
CA PHE A 103 -8.17 -10.50 2.58
C PHE A 103 -7.47 -11.70 1.91
N THR A 104 -7.51 -11.77 0.58
CA THR A 104 -7.01 -12.90 -0.22
C THR A 104 -5.60 -12.67 -0.75
N LYS A 105 -5.22 -11.42 -1.02
CA LYS A 105 -3.91 -11.03 -1.57
C LYS A 105 -3.13 -10.15 -0.58
N GLY A 106 -1.85 -10.46 -0.39
CA GLY A 106 -1.01 -9.81 0.63
C GLY A 106 -1.02 -10.55 1.98
N ASN A 107 -0.12 -10.16 2.87
CA ASN A 107 0.04 -10.72 4.21
C ASN A 107 -0.53 -9.82 5.32
N VAL A 108 -0.83 -8.56 5.01
CA VAL A 108 -1.30 -7.56 5.97
C VAL A 108 -2.47 -6.77 5.40
N HIS A 109 -3.47 -6.50 6.25
CA HIS A 109 -4.67 -5.76 5.87
C HIS A 109 -4.92 -4.68 6.92
N VAL A 110 -5.00 -3.41 6.51
CA VAL A 110 -5.15 -2.28 7.41
C VAL A 110 -6.56 -1.71 7.31
N ILE A 111 -7.19 -1.48 8.46
CA ILE A 111 -8.46 -0.75 8.55
C ILE A 111 -8.20 0.58 9.24
N LEU A 112 -8.62 1.66 8.61
CA LEU A 112 -8.64 3.02 9.15
C LEU A 112 -10.06 3.32 9.67
N GLY A 113 -10.20 4.03 10.78
CA GLY A 113 -11.51 4.37 11.35
C GLY A 113 -11.65 5.87 11.53
N ALA A 114 -12.85 6.42 11.29
CA ALA A 114 -13.16 7.78 11.74
C ALA A 114 -12.97 7.89 13.28
N PRO A 115 -12.41 9.00 13.80
CA PRO A 115 -12.14 10.28 13.13
C PRO A 115 -10.78 10.38 12.42
N TYR A 116 -10.11 9.26 12.10
CA TYR A 116 -8.85 9.19 11.36
C TYR A 116 -7.66 9.88 12.06
N GLU A 117 -7.69 9.90 13.40
CA GLU A 117 -6.52 10.29 14.20
C GLU A 117 -5.39 9.26 14.06
N ARG A 118 -4.18 9.62 14.50
CA ARG A 118 -2.94 8.83 14.30
C ARG A 118 -3.03 7.38 14.79
N ASP A 119 -3.84 7.12 15.81
CA ASP A 119 -4.09 5.80 16.40
C ASP A 119 -5.41 5.14 15.94
N CYS A 120 -6.17 5.79 15.06
CA CYS A 120 -7.44 5.28 14.54
C CYS A 120 -7.25 4.27 13.40
N TRP A 121 -6.42 3.27 13.62
CA TRP A 121 -6.19 2.20 12.64
C TRP A 121 -5.83 0.87 13.31
N ARG A 122 -5.96 -0.21 12.55
CA ARG A 122 -5.53 -1.55 12.99
C ARG A 122 -5.14 -2.43 11.82
N ALA A 123 -4.10 -3.24 12.03
CA ALA A 123 -3.70 -4.27 11.08
C ALA A 123 -4.30 -5.64 11.42
N PHE A 124 -4.51 -6.43 10.38
CA PHE A 124 -5.05 -7.78 10.42
C PHE A 124 -4.28 -8.69 9.47
N ASP A 125 -4.26 -9.98 9.78
CA ASP A 125 -3.78 -11.01 8.86
C ASP A 125 -4.87 -11.46 7.86
N ARG A 126 -4.54 -12.47 7.05
CA ARG A 126 -5.46 -13.05 6.06
C ARG A 126 -6.72 -13.68 6.65
N GLU A 127 -6.68 -14.08 7.92
CA GLU A 127 -7.81 -14.69 8.63
C GLU A 127 -8.70 -13.59 9.26
N GLY A 128 -8.25 -12.33 9.21
CA GLY A 128 -8.88 -11.19 9.86
C GLY A 128 -8.63 -11.16 11.36
N GLU A 129 -7.57 -11.84 11.83
CA GLU A 129 -7.13 -11.76 13.20
C GLU A 129 -6.18 -10.57 13.38
N PRO A 130 -6.19 -9.89 14.54
CA PRO A 130 -5.33 -8.72 14.77
C PRO A 130 -3.85 -9.06 14.58
N ALA A 131 -3.18 -8.26 13.76
CA ALA A 131 -1.74 -8.37 13.50
C ALA A 131 -1.00 -7.16 14.09
N THR A 132 0.25 -7.37 14.51
CA THR A 132 1.15 -6.27 14.88
C THR A 132 1.76 -5.69 13.62
N LEU A 133 1.73 -4.36 13.49
CA LEU A 133 2.40 -3.63 12.44
C LEU A 133 3.09 -2.42 13.08
N ASP A 134 4.41 -2.39 13.02
CA ASP A 134 5.20 -1.29 13.59
C ASP A 134 5.19 -0.08 12.66
N VAL A 135 5.21 1.12 13.26
CA VAL A 135 5.33 2.37 12.52
C VAL A 135 6.77 2.86 12.59
N TYR A 136 7.41 3.01 11.44
CA TYR A 136 8.79 3.46 11.35
C TYR A 136 8.85 4.92 10.87
N ASP A 137 9.70 5.69 11.53
CA ASP A 137 10.06 7.04 11.09
C ASP A 137 11.27 6.93 10.15
N VAL A 138 11.00 6.89 8.85
CA VAL A 138 11.99 6.80 7.77
C VAL A 138 11.70 7.88 6.75
N SER A 139 12.73 8.38 6.08
CA SER A 139 12.55 9.33 4.98
C SER A 139 12.19 8.58 3.71
N LEU A 140 10.98 8.81 3.20
CA LEU A 140 10.58 8.32 1.89
C LEU A 140 11.13 9.26 0.80
N PRO A 141 11.51 8.72 -0.38
CA PRO A 141 11.87 9.56 -1.53
C PRO A 141 10.69 10.45 -1.93
N ASP A 142 10.96 11.70 -2.32
CA ASP A 142 9.90 12.61 -2.72
C ASP A 142 9.33 12.13 -4.06
N PRO A 143 8.00 12.00 -4.22
CA PRO A 143 7.42 11.71 -5.53
C PRO A 143 7.79 12.76 -6.59
N GLU A 144 8.15 13.98 -6.21
CA GLU A 144 8.70 14.99 -7.13
C GLU A 144 10.12 14.65 -7.62
N ASP A 145 10.93 13.92 -6.85
CA ASP A 145 12.28 13.49 -7.26
C ASP A 145 12.21 12.57 -8.50
N PHE A 146 11.11 11.82 -8.67
CA PHE A 146 10.88 11.03 -9.88
C PHE A 146 10.67 11.90 -11.13
N PHE A 147 10.28 13.16 -11.01
CA PHE A 147 10.07 14.04 -12.16
C PHE A 147 11.27 14.95 -12.47
N ASP A 148 12.32 14.94 -11.63
CA ASP A 148 13.56 15.67 -11.87
C ASP A 148 14.51 14.90 -12.81
N PHE A 149 13.98 14.41 -13.94
CA PHE A 149 14.81 13.88 -15.01
C PHE A 149 15.39 15.03 -15.82
N THR A 150 16.72 15.12 -15.88
CA THR A 150 17.38 16.00 -16.84
C THR A 150 17.49 15.30 -18.19
N GLN A 151 17.64 16.07 -19.27
CA GLN A 151 17.91 15.50 -20.60
C GLN A 151 19.15 14.58 -20.60
N ALA A 152 20.11 14.85 -19.71
CA ALA A 152 21.32 14.04 -19.58
C ALA A 152 21.06 12.64 -18.98
N ASP A 153 20.07 12.49 -18.10
CA ASP A 153 19.71 11.20 -17.51
C ASP A 153 19.03 10.29 -18.54
N ILE A 154 18.17 10.87 -19.39
CA ILE A 154 17.50 10.18 -20.49
C ILE A 154 18.54 9.73 -21.55
N ASP A 155 19.47 10.61 -21.91
CA ASP A 155 20.51 10.30 -22.88
C ASP A 155 21.45 9.18 -22.35
N ALA A 156 21.74 9.15 -21.04
CA ALA A 156 22.58 8.14 -20.42
C ALA A 156 21.94 6.74 -20.39
N GLU A 157 20.64 6.63 -20.07
CA GLU A 157 19.93 5.34 -20.14
C GLU A 157 19.85 4.80 -21.58
N LEU A 158 19.56 5.66 -22.56
CA LEU A 158 19.50 5.27 -23.97
C LEU A 158 20.86 4.76 -24.47
N GLU A 159 21.97 5.36 -24.02
CA GLU A 159 23.32 4.91 -24.33
C GLU A 159 23.72 3.58 -23.64
N GLU A 160 23.05 3.21 -22.55
CA GLU A 160 23.22 1.90 -21.90
C GLU A 160 22.37 0.81 -22.58
N GLU A 161 21.15 1.12 -23.04
CA GLU A 161 20.32 0.21 -23.82
C GLU A 161 20.93 -0.10 -25.20
N ASP A 162 21.51 0.88 -25.89
CA ASP A 162 22.19 0.67 -27.18
C ASP A 162 23.49 -0.17 -27.06
N ARG A 163 23.98 -0.38 -25.83
CA ARG A 163 25.17 -1.19 -25.54
C ARG A 163 24.87 -2.65 -25.21
N ARG A 164 23.60 -3.06 -25.22
CA ARG A 164 23.14 -4.43 -24.92
C ARG A 164 22.79 -5.22 -26.18
#